data_AF-A0A8T2LB84-F1
#
_entry.id   AF-A0A8T2LB84-F1
#
_cell.length_a   1.000
_cell.length_b   1.000
_cell.length_c   1.000
_cell.angle_alpha   90.00
_cell.angle_beta   90.00
_cell.angle_gamma   90.00
#
_symmetry.space_group_name_H-M   'P 1'
#
loop_
_entity.id
_entity.type
_entity.pdbx_description
1 polymer ?
#
loop_
_entity_poly.entity_id
_entity_poly.type
_entity_poly.pdbx_seq_one_letter_code
_entity_poly.pdbx_strand_id
1 'polypeptide(L)'
;MALRQLSTEELIKKLVDAGVEITAEEAQRFRENDVDGETVDCGLTEAMIAYLFDKSFKKQLKFRDFVSQHKEVILSLDDITPDVENLTQIERKEPVCQRLPAVMSIPCFPKDVQSRLDAKESCQKVPRDRNKIIRTLYEMMAQYTMYPTNAEYVQVAKALIVKYPFLKDVEGNGYHTWHMSLKRKFKAERAPLLNDTEVKKFKEKFHQARKSTDGPETLHVKRTKTFVESCIVGEDAASVEAHVKALHEQYRKTQPDLAIVKDRMKKTFAWRRREISEGMTVTNILMKYPFLRTSSGLYDEVDAIHPLTVNICRRFNEGFTALLPNLLKLVKGTLPLKKLYVEAREEALAEDLPGIDFRGGLVFLPSIFRENIDHLISLGEVRKCCHIPTFKVKAVFLCKPH
;
A
#
# COMPACT_ATOMS: atom_id res chain seq x y z
N MET A 1 -27.67 17.04 26.57
CA MET A 1 -28.00 17.30 25.15
C MET A 1 -26.94 16.62 24.33
N ALA A 2 -27.29 15.51 23.70
CA ALA A 2 -26.40 14.75 22.84
C ALA A 2 -25.87 15.65 21.72
N LEU A 3 -24.56 15.57 21.42
CA LEU A 3 -23.93 16.32 20.33
C LEU A 3 -24.74 16.22 19.03
N ARG A 4 -25.27 15.02 18.73
CA ARG A 4 -26.03 14.69 17.52
C ARG A 4 -27.23 15.58 17.20
N GLN A 5 -27.79 16.28 18.19
CA GLN A 5 -29.01 17.08 17.99
C GLN A 5 -28.71 18.57 17.78
N LEU A 6 -27.44 18.98 17.77
CA LEU A 6 -27.06 20.37 17.60
C LEU A 6 -27.03 20.74 16.13
N SER A 7 -27.77 21.78 15.76
CA SER A 7 -27.57 22.47 14.49
C SER A 7 -26.19 23.15 14.43
N THR A 8 -25.72 23.51 13.24
CA THR A 8 -24.44 24.19 13.03
C THR A 8 -24.28 25.44 13.91
N GLU A 9 -25.34 26.24 14.03
CA GLU A 9 -25.31 27.48 14.84
C GLU A 9 -25.26 27.18 16.35
N GLU A 10 -25.96 26.15 16.81
CA GLU A 10 -25.91 25.72 18.21
C GLU A 10 -24.57 25.08 18.56
N LEU A 11 -23.95 24.36 17.62
CA LEU A 11 -22.62 23.81 17.76
C LEU A 11 -21.57 24.92 17.89
N ILE A 12 -21.59 25.92 17.00
CA ILE A 12 -20.68 27.07 17.05
C ILE A 12 -20.83 27.80 18.40
N LYS A 13 -22.08 28.05 18.84
CA LYS A 13 -22.33 28.68 20.13
C LYS A 13 -21.75 27.88 21.29
N LYS A 14 -21.96 26.56 21.32
CA LYS A 14 -21.39 25.70 22.37
C LYS A 14 -19.87 25.63 22.35
N LEU A 15 -19.25 25.69 21.18
CA LEU A 15 -17.80 25.75 21.05
C LEU A 15 -17.25 27.05 21.62
N VAL A 16 -17.90 28.19 21.37
CA VAL A 16 -17.55 29.48 21.97
C VAL A 16 -17.74 29.45 23.48
N ASP A 17 -18.85 28.91 23.98
CA ASP A 17 -19.10 28.74 25.42
C ASP A 17 -18.06 27.81 26.08
N ALA A 18 -17.54 26.82 25.35
CA ALA A 18 -16.45 25.94 25.77
C ALA A 18 -15.04 26.56 25.62
N GLY A 19 -14.96 27.83 25.21
CA GLY A 19 -13.71 28.59 25.12
C GLY A 19 -12.92 28.36 23.83
N VAL A 20 -13.56 27.91 22.75
CA VAL A 20 -12.99 27.90 21.40
C VAL A 20 -13.29 29.25 20.74
N GLU A 21 -12.26 30.05 20.50
CA GLU A 21 -12.40 31.32 19.77
C GLU A 21 -12.64 31.03 18.28
N ILE A 22 -13.87 31.22 17.81
CA ILE A 22 -14.26 31.02 16.40
C ILE A 22 -14.35 32.39 15.72
N THR A 23 -13.59 32.60 14.64
CA THR A 23 -13.69 33.84 13.83
C THR A 23 -14.91 33.79 12.89
N ALA A 24 -15.28 34.93 12.32
CA ALA A 24 -16.40 34.98 11.37
C ALA A 24 -16.16 34.09 10.13
N GLU A 25 -14.91 34.02 9.65
CA GLU A 25 -14.49 33.19 8.53
C GLU A 25 -14.50 31.70 8.88
N GLU A 26 -14.09 31.34 10.10
CA GLU A 26 -14.16 29.96 10.58
C GLU A 26 -15.63 29.53 10.73
N ALA A 27 -16.48 30.35 11.35
CA ALA A 27 -17.92 30.09 11.45
C ALA A 27 -18.57 29.93 10.07
N GLN A 28 -18.11 30.69 9.07
CA GLN A 28 -18.55 30.54 7.69
C GLN A 28 -18.13 29.17 7.11
N ARG A 29 -16.93 28.68 7.40
CA ARG A 29 -16.51 27.31 7.01
C ARG A 29 -17.37 26.23 7.65
N PHE A 30 -17.79 26.39 8.91
CA PHE A 30 -18.73 25.47 9.55
C PHE A 30 -20.09 25.43 8.83
N ARG A 31 -20.60 26.59 8.40
CA ARG A 31 -21.85 26.69 7.62
C ARG A 31 -21.73 26.11 6.21
N GLU A 32 -20.69 26.49 5.46
CA GLU A 32 -20.50 26.07 4.07
C GLU A 32 -20.27 24.56 3.92
N ASN A 33 -19.80 23.92 4.99
CA ASN A 33 -19.52 22.48 5.00
C ASN A 33 -20.53 21.69 5.85
N ASP A 34 -21.68 22.30 6.19
CA ASP A 34 -22.77 21.71 6.97
C ASP A 34 -22.29 20.95 8.23
N VAL A 35 -21.34 21.55 8.94
CA VAL A 35 -20.71 20.94 10.12
C VAL A 35 -21.60 21.13 11.34
N ASP A 36 -22.55 20.22 11.50
CA ASP A 36 -23.45 20.13 12.63
C ASP A 36 -22.97 19.10 13.68
N GLY A 37 -23.72 18.96 14.76
CA GLY A 37 -23.34 18.06 15.86
C GLY A 37 -23.41 16.57 15.51
N GLU A 38 -24.21 16.17 14.52
CA GLU A 38 -24.21 14.80 13.98
C GLU A 38 -22.92 14.52 13.19
N THR A 39 -22.52 15.47 12.36
CA THR A 39 -21.28 15.43 11.58
C THR A 39 -20.05 15.32 12.50
N VAL A 40 -20.05 16.06 13.61
CA VAL A 40 -19.00 15.99 14.62
C VAL A 40 -18.98 14.65 15.36
N ASP A 41 -20.15 14.08 15.69
CA ASP A 41 -20.24 12.77 16.35
C ASP A 41 -19.82 11.60 15.44
N CYS A 42 -20.11 11.70 14.14
CA CYS A 42 -19.65 10.76 13.11
C CYS A 42 -18.12 10.72 12.97
N GLY A 43 -17.43 11.77 13.43
CA GLY A 43 -15.99 11.85 13.52
C GLY A 43 -15.35 12.57 12.34
N LEU A 44 -14.92 13.81 12.58
CA LEU A 44 -14.11 14.58 11.64
C LEU A 44 -12.65 14.10 11.64
N THR A 45 -12.04 14.06 10.46
CA THR A 45 -10.59 13.76 10.33
C THR A 45 -9.74 14.96 10.73
N GLU A 46 -8.50 14.73 11.18
CA GLU A 46 -7.56 15.80 11.55
C GLU A 46 -7.36 16.84 10.42
N ALA A 47 -7.41 16.42 9.16
CA ALA A 47 -7.33 17.33 8.01
C ALA A 47 -8.59 18.21 7.86
N MET A 48 -9.78 17.66 8.13
CA MET A 48 -11.04 18.41 8.12
C MET A 48 -11.08 19.43 9.28
N ILE A 49 -10.67 19.02 10.49
CA ILE A 49 -10.60 19.92 11.65
C ILE A 49 -9.56 21.03 11.39
N ALA A 50 -8.41 20.69 10.79
CA ALA A 50 -7.40 21.68 10.40
C ALA A 50 -7.90 22.67 9.33
N TYR A 51 -8.77 22.23 8.42
CA TYR A 51 -9.42 23.11 7.46
C TYR A 51 -10.42 24.06 8.14
N LEU A 52 -11.19 23.59 9.13
CA LEU A 52 -12.16 24.42 9.85
C LEU A 52 -11.53 25.55 10.67
N PHE A 53 -10.37 25.30 11.28
CA PHE A 53 -9.69 26.27 12.16
C PHE A 53 -8.43 26.90 11.54
N ASP A 54 -8.34 26.94 10.21
CA ASP A 54 -7.20 27.51 9.46
C ASP A 54 -5.81 27.08 9.99
N LYS A 55 -5.67 25.79 10.30
CA LYS A 55 -4.46 25.16 10.87
C LYS A 55 -4.06 25.67 12.27
N SER A 56 -4.94 26.36 12.99
CA SER A 56 -4.72 26.72 14.40
C SER A 56 -4.75 25.49 15.30
N PHE A 57 -3.57 25.01 15.71
CA PHE A 57 -3.43 23.84 16.57
C PHE A 57 -4.15 23.99 17.92
N LYS A 58 -4.12 25.19 18.52
CA LYS A 58 -4.78 25.46 19.81
C LYS A 58 -6.29 25.27 19.72
N LYS A 59 -6.92 25.71 18.63
CA LYS A 59 -8.36 25.55 18.40
C LYS A 59 -8.74 24.11 18.09
N GLN A 60 -7.93 23.40 17.30
CA GLN A 60 -8.12 21.98 17.01
C GLN A 60 -8.08 21.11 18.27
N LEU A 61 -7.14 21.38 19.19
CA LEU A 61 -7.04 20.67 20.47
C LEU A 61 -8.28 20.91 21.33
N LYS A 62 -8.68 22.18 21.52
CA LYS A 62 -9.87 22.53 22.30
C LYS A 62 -11.17 21.94 21.71
N PHE A 63 -11.29 21.94 20.38
CA PHE A 63 -12.41 21.30 19.69
C PHE A 63 -12.46 19.79 19.98
N ARG A 64 -11.32 19.09 19.94
CA ARG A 64 -11.25 17.66 20.25
C ARG A 64 -11.59 17.37 21.72
N ASP A 65 -11.12 18.20 22.64
CA ASP A 65 -11.44 18.08 24.06
C ASP A 65 -12.96 18.27 24.29
N PHE A 66 -13.57 19.26 23.63
CA PHE A 66 -15.01 19.46 23.64
C PHE A 66 -15.78 18.23 23.12
N VAL A 67 -15.38 17.67 21.98
CA VAL A 67 -16.03 16.47 21.40
C VAL A 67 -15.89 15.27 22.34
N SER A 68 -14.74 15.11 22.99
CA SER A 68 -14.51 14.02 23.94
C SER A 68 -15.35 14.15 25.21
N GLN A 69 -15.61 15.37 25.69
CA GLN A 69 -16.42 15.63 26.88
C GLN A 69 -17.92 15.40 26.64
N HIS A 70 -18.39 15.61 25.41
CA HIS A 70 -19.82 15.54 25.07
C HIS A 70 -20.23 14.24 24.34
N LYS A 71 -19.33 13.25 24.24
CA LYS A 71 -19.65 11.92 23.70
C LYS A 71 -20.35 11.08 24.77
N GLU A 72 -21.68 11.05 24.73
CA GLU A 72 -22.49 10.24 25.67
C GLU A 72 -22.18 8.74 25.51
N VAL A 73 -21.74 8.10 26.60
CA VAL A 73 -21.58 6.65 26.72
C VAL A 73 -22.95 6.07 27.09
N ILE A 74 -23.67 5.53 26.11
CA ILE A 74 -24.89 4.76 26.39
C ILE A 74 -24.48 3.29 26.57
N LEU A 75 -24.38 2.86 27.82
CA LEU A 75 -24.35 1.45 28.24
C LEU A 75 -25.79 1.00 28.48
N SER A 76 -26.31 0.09 27.65
CA SER A 76 -27.53 -0.66 27.97
C SER A 76 -27.15 -2.14 28.03
N LEU A 77 -27.18 -2.70 29.24
CA LEU A 77 -27.20 -4.14 29.49
C LEU A 77 -28.64 -4.61 29.30
N ASP A 78 -28.84 -5.68 28.52
CA ASP A 78 -29.97 -6.57 28.69
C ASP A 78 -29.48 -8.02 28.63
N ASP A 79 -29.98 -8.81 29.58
CA ASP A 79 -29.57 -10.16 29.94
C ASP A 79 -29.94 -11.22 28.89
N ILE A 80 -29.08 -12.24 28.76
CA ILE A 80 -29.33 -13.46 27.97
C ILE A 80 -29.85 -14.56 28.90
N THR A 81 -31.01 -15.13 28.59
CA THR A 81 -31.32 -16.53 28.91
C THR A 81 -31.34 -17.37 27.64
N PRO A 82 -30.77 -18.60 27.66
CA PRO A 82 -30.66 -19.45 26.48
C PRO A 82 -31.88 -20.38 26.39
N ASP A 83 -32.34 -20.63 25.17
CA ASP A 83 -33.08 -21.87 24.90
C ASP A 83 -32.51 -22.57 23.67
N VAL A 84 -32.21 -23.83 23.89
CA VAL A 84 -31.63 -24.78 22.94
C VAL A 84 -32.79 -25.62 22.45
N GLU A 85 -33.07 -25.59 21.14
CA GLU A 85 -33.56 -26.76 20.37
C GLU A 85 -33.90 -26.35 18.93
N ASN A 86 -33.06 -26.76 17.98
CA ASN A 86 -33.42 -27.66 16.87
C ASN A 86 -32.45 -27.53 15.69
N LEU A 87 -31.61 -28.55 15.57
CA LEU A 87 -30.96 -28.93 14.32
C LEU A 87 -32.01 -29.59 13.42
N THR A 88 -32.36 -28.94 12.31
CA THR A 88 -32.46 -29.54 10.96
C THR A 88 -33.29 -28.64 10.06
N GLN A 89 -32.61 -27.92 9.17
CA GLN A 89 -33.00 -27.60 7.79
C GLN A 89 -31.96 -26.63 7.24
N ILE A 90 -30.97 -27.17 6.53
CA ILE A 90 -30.07 -26.36 5.70
C ILE A 90 -30.86 -26.04 4.42
N GLU A 91 -31.79 -25.10 4.54
CA GLU A 91 -32.22 -24.31 3.40
C GLU A 91 -31.11 -23.30 3.11
N ARG A 92 -30.54 -23.38 1.91
CA ARG A 92 -29.61 -22.38 1.40
C ARG A 92 -30.39 -21.09 1.18
N LYS A 93 -30.48 -20.25 2.22
CA LYS A 93 -30.80 -18.83 2.03
C LYS A 93 -29.63 -18.19 1.30
N GLU A 94 -29.94 -17.58 0.16
CA GLU A 94 -29.03 -16.72 -0.59
C GLU A 94 -28.35 -15.72 0.36
N PRO A 95 -27.05 -15.40 0.17
CA PRO A 95 -26.36 -14.46 1.03
C PRO A 95 -26.87 -13.04 0.72
N VAL A 96 -27.91 -12.63 1.43
CA VAL A 96 -28.31 -11.23 1.49
C VAL A 96 -27.12 -10.47 2.07
N CYS A 97 -26.50 -9.60 1.27
CA CYS A 97 -25.39 -8.74 1.70
C CYS A 97 -25.91 -7.75 2.75
N GLN A 98 -25.87 -8.14 4.02
CA GLN A 98 -26.32 -7.31 5.14
C GLN A 98 -25.10 -6.59 5.75
N ARG A 99 -25.28 -5.32 6.11
CA ARG A 99 -24.28 -4.56 6.87
C ARG A 99 -24.11 -5.21 8.24
N LEU A 100 -22.88 -5.23 8.77
CA LEU A 100 -22.66 -5.70 10.14
C LEU A 100 -23.47 -4.84 11.14
N PRO A 101 -24.02 -5.44 12.21
CA PRO A 101 -24.65 -4.70 13.30
C PRO A 101 -23.73 -3.60 13.85
N ALA A 102 -24.29 -2.44 14.21
CA ALA A 102 -23.52 -1.32 14.78
C ALA A 102 -22.81 -1.69 16.11
N VAL A 103 -23.40 -2.63 16.86
CA VAL A 103 -22.81 -3.22 18.07
C VAL A 103 -22.50 -4.69 17.79
N MET A 104 -21.21 -5.04 17.81
CA MET A 104 -20.76 -6.42 17.56
C MET A 104 -20.47 -7.14 18.87
N SER A 105 -21.21 -8.22 19.13
CA SER A 105 -20.92 -9.15 20.22
C SER A 105 -19.95 -10.23 19.75
N ILE A 106 -18.83 -10.39 20.46
CA ILE A 106 -17.85 -11.43 20.14
C ILE A 106 -18.39 -12.78 20.66
N PRO A 107 -18.51 -13.82 19.80
CA PRO A 107 -19.03 -15.13 20.19
C PRO A 107 -18.09 -15.86 21.16
N CYS A 108 -18.58 -16.95 21.73
CA CYS A 108 -17.72 -17.89 22.46
C CYS A 108 -16.78 -18.62 21.48
N PHE A 109 -15.54 -18.83 21.90
CA PHE A 109 -14.56 -19.58 21.13
C PHE A 109 -14.68 -21.09 21.41
N PRO A 110 -14.05 -21.96 20.59
CA PRO A 110 -13.95 -23.38 20.89
C PRO A 110 -13.42 -23.61 22.31
N LYS A 111 -13.98 -24.59 23.03
CA LYS A 111 -13.75 -24.82 24.47
C LYS A 111 -12.28 -24.74 24.87
N ASP A 112 -11.38 -25.32 24.08
CA ASP A 112 -9.95 -25.34 24.39
C ASP A 112 -9.29 -23.95 24.35
N VAL A 113 -9.75 -23.08 23.46
CA VAL A 113 -9.30 -21.68 23.38
C VAL A 113 -10.05 -20.82 24.40
N GLN A 114 -11.34 -21.06 24.60
CA GLN A 114 -12.16 -20.31 25.55
C GLN A 114 -11.63 -20.47 26.97
N SER A 115 -11.33 -21.70 27.42
CA SER A 115 -10.76 -21.94 28.75
C SER A 115 -9.42 -21.23 28.96
N ARG A 116 -8.57 -21.14 27.93
CA ARG A 116 -7.31 -20.38 27.98
C ARG A 116 -7.53 -18.87 28.03
N LEU A 117 -8.51 -18.36 27.30
CA LEU A 117 -8.90 -16.95 27.35
C LEU A 117 -9.51 -16.58 28.71
N ASP A 118 -10.31 -17.47 29.30
CA ASP A 118 -10.90 -17.28 30.63
C ASP A 118 -9.80 -17.28 31.72
N ALA A 119 -8.77 -18.10 31.54
CA ALA A 119 -7.56 -18.10 32.35
C ALA A 119 -6.60 -16.92 32.06
N LYS A 120 -6.94 -16.02 31.13
CA LYS A 120 -6.13 -14.86 30.70
C LYS A 120 -4.73 -15.24 30.17
N GLU A 121 -4.59 -16.42 29.59
CA GLU A 121 -3.34 -16.86 28.98
C GLU A 121 -3.05 -16.10 27.67
N SER A 122 -1.76 -16.02 27.30
CA SER A 122 -1.31 -15.31 26.09
C SER A 122 -1.61 -16.11 24.79
N CYS A 123 -2.88 -16.34 24.49
CA CYS A 123 -3.34 -17.02 23.27
C CYS A 123 -2.82 -16.38 21.97
N GLN A 124 -2.45 -15.08 21.99
CA GLN A 124 -1.86 -14.41 20.83
C GLN A 124 -0.48 -14.93 20.43
N LYS A 125 0.27 -15.52 21.38
CA LYS A 125 1.63 -16.03 21.16
C LYS A 125 1.64 -17.44 20.57
N VAL A 126 0.54 -18.18 20.72
CA VAL A 126 0.40 -19.55 20.21
C VAL A 126 -0.30 -19.51 18.85
N PRO A 127 0.38 -19.86 17.73
CA PRO A 127 -0.20 -19.74 16.39
C PRO A 127 -1.50 -20.54 16.20
N ARG A 128 -1.63 -21.68 16.87
CA ARG A 128 -2.85 -22.53 16.81
C ARG A 128 -4.06 -21.82 17.40
N ASP A 129 -3.91 -21.20 18.57
CA ASP A 129 -5.01 -20.52 19.27
C ASP A 129 -5.41 -19.24 18.58
N ARG A 130 -4.42 -18.45 18.16
CA ARG A 130 -4.64 -17.26 17.32
C ARG A 130 -5.44 -17.60 16.06
N ASN A 131 -5.11 -18.70 15.36
CA ASN A 131 -5.83 -19.11 14.16
C ASN A 131 -7.28 -19.53 14.46
N LYS A 132 -7.53 -20.19 15.59
CA LYS A 132 -8.88 -20.55 16.02
C LYS A 132 -9.73 -19.32 16.34
N ILE A 133 -9.17 -18.34 17.05
CA ILE A 133 -9.83 -17.05 17.33
C ILE A 133 -10.23 -16.38 16.01
N ILE A 134 -9.28 -16.24 15.08
CA ILE A 134 -9.53 -15.63 13.77
C ILE A 134 -10.58 -16.40 12.95
N ARG A 135 -10.58 -17.74 13.03
CA ARG A 135 -11.56 -18.58 12.36
C ARG A 135 -12.97 -18.34 12.90
N THR A 136 -13.14 -18.31 14.22
CA THR A 136 -14.45 -18.04 14.85
C THR A 136 -14.96 -16.64 14.51
N LEU A 137 -14.08 -15.62 14.49
CA LEU A 137 -14.46 -14.27 14.08
C LEU A 137 -14.86 -14.20 12.61
N TYR A 138 -14.15 -14.93 11.74
CA TYR A 138 -14.52 -15.07 10.33
C TYR A 138 -15.90 -15.73 10.19
N GLU A 139 -16.14 -16.86 10.85
CA GLU A 139 -17.40 -17.60 10.77
C GLU A 139 -18.59 -16.75 11.23
N MET A 140 -18.41 -15.93 12.27
CA MET A 140 -19.41 -14.93 12.68
C MET A 140 -19.64 -13.88 11.59
N MET A 141 -18.58 -13.21 11.11
CA MET A 141 -18.73 -12.14 10.13
C MET A 141 -19.27 -12.63 8.78
N ALA A 142 -18.91 -13.84 8.38
CA ALA A 142 -19.33 -14.47 7.12
C ALA A 142 -20.83 -14.79 7.07
N GLN A 143 -21.51 -14.81 8.23
CA GLN A 143 -22.98 -14.88 8.29
C GLN A 143 -23.65 -13.62 7.74
N TYR A 144 -22.96 -12.47 7.79
CA TYR A 144 -23.50 -11.18 7.34
C TYR A 144 -22.98 -10.81 5.95
N THR A 145 -21.67 -10.95 5.72
CA THR A 145 -21.06 -10.58 4.44
C THR A 145 -19.74 -11.32 4.20
N MET A 146 -19.55 -11.76 2.95
CA MET A 146 -18.25 -12.24 2.46
C MET A 146 -17.33 -11.10 2.02
N TYR A 147 -17.84 -9.87 1.96
CA TYR A 147 -17.10 -8.68 1.52
C TYR A 147 -17.11 -7.56 2.59
N PRO A 148 -16.59 -7.79 3.81
CA PRO A 148 -16.50 -6.73 4.80
C PRO A 148 -15.65 -5.55 4.30
N THR A 149 -16.13 -4.34 4.59
CA THR A 149 -15.42 -3.07 4.45
C THR A 149 -14.29 -2.94 5.48
N ASN A 150 -13.40 -1.96 5.29
CA ASN A 150 -12.32 -1.75 6.26
C ASN A 150 -12.84 -1.39 7.67
N ALA A 151 -13.90 -0.58 7.73
CA ALA A 151 -14.54 -0.20 8.98
C ALA A 151 -15.09 -1.41 9.74
N GLU A 152 -15.71 -2.35 9.05
CA GLU A 152 -16.27 -3.58 9.65
C GLU A 152 -15.17 -4.50 10.22
N TYR A 153 -14.03 -4.63 9.53
CA TYR A 153 -12.89 -5.37 10.12
C TYR A 153 -12.35 -4.68 11.37
N VAL A 154 -12.27 -3.35 11.36
CA VAL A 154 -11.79 -2.56 12.50
C VAL A 154 -12.75 -2.68 13.68
N GLN A 155 -14.06 -2.65 13.41
CA GLN A 155 -15.11 -2.79 14.41
C GLN A 155 -14.99 -4.14 15.15
N VAL A 156 -14.85 -5.25 14.41
CA VAL A 156 -14.71 -6.58 15.02
C VAL A 156 -13.39 -6.73 15.77
N ALA A 157 -12.29 -6.19 15.23
CA ALA A 157 -11.01 -6.21 15.92
C ALA A 157 -11.04 -5.40 17.23
N LYS A 158 -11.71 -4.24 17.25
CA LYS A 158 -11.92 -3.46 18.47
C LYS A 158 -12.79 -4.20 19.48
N ALA A 159 -13.91 -4.79 19.04
CA ALA A 159 -14.80 -5.57 19.90
C ALA A 159 -14.07 -6.76 20.56
N LEU A 160 -13.15 -7.41 19.83
CA LEU A 160 -12.28 -8.47 20.38
C LEU A 160 -11.41 -7.95 21.53
N ILE A 161 -10.76 -6.80 21.35
CA ILE A 161 -9.88 -6.21 22.37
C ILE A 161 -10.67 -5.69 23.57
N VAL A 162 -11.87 -5.15 23.35
CA VAL A 162 -12.75 -4.74 24.45
C VAL A 162 -13.14 -5.94 25.31
N LYS A 163 -13.49 -7.08 24.69
CA LYS A 163 -13.83 -8.30 25.43
C LYS A 163 -12.62 -8.97 26.09
N TYR A 164 -11.45 -8.94 25.44
CA TYR A 164 -10.21 -9.54 25.95
C TYR A 164 -9.04 -8.54 25.91
N PRO A 165 -8.94 -7.61 26.89
CA PRO A 165 -7.94 -6.55 26.86
C PRO A 165 -6.48 -7.03 26.84
N PHE A 166 -6.20 -8.23 27.39
CA PHE A 166 -4.87 -8.84 27.40
C PHE A 166 -4.40 -9.35 26.03
N LEU A 167 -5.29 -9.39 25.03
CA LEU A 167 -4.96 -9.69 23.63
C LEU A 167 -4.49 -8.46 22.84
N LYS A 168 -4.52 -7.26 23.45
CA LYS A 168 -4.13 -5.99 22.82
C LYS A 168 -2.68 -6.06 22.33
N ASP A 169 -2.44 -5.59 21.11
CA ASP A 169 -1.09 -5.45 20.56
C ASP A 169 -0.30 -4.44 21.42
N VAL A 170 0.96 -4.76 21.74
CA VAL A 170 1.84 -3.88 22.53
C VAL A 170 2.20 -2.61 21.75
N GLU A 171 2.27 -2.71 20.42
CA GLU A 171 2.66 -1.63 19.52
C GLU A 171 1.50 -1.17 18.62
N GLY A 172 1.50 0.13 18.29
CA GLY A 172 0.54 0.72 17.35
C GLY A 172 -0.86 0.96 17.96
N ASN A 173 -1.90 0.73 17.17
CA ASN A 173 -3.30 1.02 17.56
C ASN A 173 -3.94 -0.06 18.46
N GLY A 174 -3.17 -1.05 18.91
CA GLY A 174 -3.62 -2.08 19.86
C GLY A 174 -4.45 -3.23 19.28
N TYR A 175 -4.86 -3.18 18.00
CA TYR A 175 -5.66 -4.24 17.37
C TYR A 175 -5.23 -4.54 15.91
N HIS A 176 -4.14 -3.92 15.45
CA HIS A 176 -3.68 -3.98 14.07
C HIS A 176 -3.44 -5.40 13.58
N THR A 177 -2.81 -6.24 14.41
CA THR A 177 -2.46 -7.60 13.99
C THR A 177 -3.71 -8.47 13.83
N TRP A 178 -4.73 -8.27 14.67
CA TRP A 178 -6.03 -8.95 14.58
C TRP A 178 -6.81 -8.54 13.33
N HIS A 179 -6.90 -7.23 13.07
CA HIS A 179 -7.49 -6.68 11.85
C HIS A 179 -6.85 -7.29 10.58
N MET A 180 -5.53 -7.31 10.51
CA MET A 180 -4.82 -7.83 9.34
C MET A 180 -4.97 -9.35 9.19
N SER A 181 -4.97 -10.11 10.29
CA SER A 181 -5.23 -11.56 10.27
C SER A 181 -6.64 -11.87 9.75
N LEU A 182 -7.65 -11.11 10.17
CA LEU A 182 -9.04 -11.28 9.73
C LEU A 182 -9.23 -10.93 8.25
N LYS A 183 -8.63 -9.83 7.79
CA LYS A 183 -8.62 -9.44 6.37
C LYS A 183 -7.96 -10.50 5.48
N ARG A 184 -6.86 -11.12 5.95
CA ARG A 184 -6.20 -12.23 5.26
C ARG A 184 -7.10 -13.47 5.20
N LYS A 185 -7.81 -13.80 6.30
CA LYS A 185 -8.74 -14.93 6.36
C LYS A 185 -9.89 -14.78 5.34
N PHE A 186 -10.56 -13.64 5.31
CA PHE A 186 -11.59 -13.36 4.28
C PHE A 186 -11.06 -13.37 2.85
N LYS A 187 -9.82 -12.94 2.62
CA LYS A 187 -9.19 -13.04 1.29
C LYS A 187 -8.93 -14.50 0.89
N ALA A 188 -8.48 -15.34 1.83
CA ALA A 188 -8.23 -16.76 1.58
C ALA A 188 -9.52 -17.53 1.28
N GLU A 189 -10.59 -17.28 2.05
CA GLU A 189 -11.87 -17.99 1.90
C GLU A 189 -12.68 -17.57 0.67
N ARG A 190 -12.41 -16.38 0.12
CA ARG A 190 -13.00 -15.94 -1.16
C ARG A 190 -12.30 -16.51 -2.39
N ALA A 191 -11.02 -16.88 -2.28
CA ALA A 191 -10.26 -17.38 -3.42
C ALA A 191 -10.90 -18.60 -4.13
N PRO A 192 -11.62 -19.51 -3.45
CA PRO A 192 -12.30 -20.65 -4.07
C PRO A 192 -13.73 -20.36 -4.60
N LEU A 193 -14.38 -19.26 -4.21
CA LEU A 193 -15.82 -19.01 -4.43
C LEU A 193 -16.16 -18.38 -5.81
N LEU A 194 -15.40 -18.67 -6.85
CA LEU A 194 -15.54 -18.03 -8.18
C LEU A 194 -16.69 -18.58 -9.06
N ASN A 195 -17.64 -19.33 -8.50
CA ASN A 195 -18.74 -19.96 -9.25
C ASN A 195 -20.12 -19.50 -8.76
N ASP A 196 -20.34 -18.18 -8.64
CA ASP A 196 -21.68 -17.66 -8.36
C ASP A 196 -22.19 -16.73 -9.46
N THR A 197 -23.43 -16.97 -9.88
CA THR A 197 -24.04 -16.43 -11.11
C THR A 197 -24.30 -14.93 -11.04
N GLU A 198 -24.37 -14.33 -9.84
CA GLU A 198 -24.47 -12.89 -9.65
C GLU A 198 -23.19 -12.13 -10.05
N VAL A 199 -22.01 -12.73 -9.84
CA VAL A 199 -20.73 -12.17 -10.28
C VAL A 199 -20.64 -12.16 -11.80
N LYS A 200 -21.28 -13.12 -12.47
CA LYS A 200 -21.35 -13.19 -13.93
C LYS A 200 -22.23 -12.08 -14.51
N LYS A 201 -23.38 -11.79 -13.89
CA LYS A 201 -24.27 -10.69 -14.32
C LYS A 201 -23.69 -9.30 -14.07
N PHE A 202 -22.99 -9.09 -12.95
CA PHE A 202 -22.28 -7.83 -12.68
C PHE A 202 -21.06 -7.65 -13.60
N LYS A 203 -20.37 -8.76 -13.93
CA LYS A 203 -19.34 -8.80 -14.96
C LYS A 203 -19.89 -8.55 -16.35
N GLU A 204 -21.02 -9.12 -16.75
CA GLU A 204 -21.58 -8.99 -18.10
C GLU A 204 -22.00 -7.55 -18.43
N LYS A 205 -22.57 -6.81 -17.47
CA LYS A 205 -22.85 -5.37 -17.64
C LYS A 205 -21.57 -4.52 -17.77
N PHE A 206 -20.49 -4.89 -17.07
CA PHE A 206 -19.17 -4.26 -17.22
C PHE A 206 -18.41 -4.73 -18.48
N HIS A 207 -18.71 -5.92 -19.00
CA HIS A 207 -18.08 -6.48 -20.21
C HIS A 207 -18.76 -6.03 -21.51
N GLN A 208 -20.06 -5.72 -21.53
CA GLN A 208 -20.71 -5.19 -22.75
C GLN A 208 -20.20 -3.79 -23.12
N ALA A 209 -19.85 -2.94 -22.16
CA ALA A 209 -19.22 -1.64 -22.43
C ALA A 209 -17.76 -1.74 -22.92
N ARG A 210 -17.15 -2.93 -22.83
CA ARG A 210 -15.74 -3.20 -23.22
C ARG A 210 -15.58 -4.19 -24.38
N LYS A 211 -16.68 -4.67 -24.98
CA LYS A 211 -16.66 -5.62 -26.11
C LYS A 211 -16.59 -4.98 -27.49
N SER A 212 -16.46 -3.66 -27.60
CA SER A 212 -16.07 -3.04 -28.87
C SER A 212 -14.55 -3.16 -29.03
N THR A 213 -14.13 -4.28 -29.65
CA THR A 213 -12.82 -4.58 -30.28
C THR A 213 -11.96 -5.64 -29.57
N ASP A 214 -12.18 -6.90 -29.99
CA ASP A 214 -11.38 -8.15 -29.85
C ASP A 214 -9.96 -8.04 -30.48
N GLY A 215 -8.94 -8.89 -30.24
CA GLY A 215 -8.82 -10.26 -29.70
C GLY A 215 -7.33 -10.66 -29.46
N PRO A 216 -6.86 -11.90 -29.71
CA PRO A 216 -6.89 -13.04 -28.77
C PRO A 216 -5.53 -13.52 -28.17
N GLU A 217 -5.70 -14.25 -27.07
CA GLU A 217 -4.86 -15.15 -26.24
C GLU A 217 -3.41 -15.55 -26.63
N THR A 218 -2.50 -15.58 -25.63
CA THR A 218 -1.69 -16.78 -25.26
C THR A 218 -0.92 -16.63 -23.92
N LEU A 219 -1.13 -17.63 -23.04
CA LEU A 219 -0.21 -18.35 -22.13
C LEU A 219 0.79 -17.63 -21.16
N HIS A 220 0.48 -17.77 -19.87
CA HIS A 220 1.38 -18.12 -18.72
C HIS A 220 2.63 -17.28 -18.41
N VAL A 221 2.57 -16.49 -17.31
CA VAL A 221 3.47 -16.57 -16.13
C VAL A 221 2.77 -15.91 -14.93
N LYS A 222 2.53 -16.68 -13.86
CA LYS A 222 2.06 -16.16 -12.55
C LYS A 222 3.23 -15.55 -11.78
N ARG A 223 3.40 -14.23 -11.82
CA ARG A 223 4.16 -13.52 -10.79
C ARG A 223 3.63 -12.10 -10.58
N THR A 224 3.18 -11.87 -9.35
CA THR A 224 3.13 -10.56 -8.67
C THR A 224 2.04 -9.56 -9.10
N LYS A 225 0.75 -9.91 -8.95
CA LYS A 225 -0.33 -8.89 -8.85
C LYS A 225 -0.55 -8.46 -7.41
N THR A 226 0.38 -7.67 -6.88
CA THR A 226 0.11 -6.75 -5.77
C THR A 226 1.04 -5.54 -5.94
N PHE A 227 0.90 -4.85 -7.06
CA PHE A 227 1.40 -3.49 -7.17
C PHE A 227 0.19 -2.59 -7.27
N VAL A 228 -0.04 -1.90 -6.15
CA VAL A 228 -0.98 -0.81 -5.90
C VAL A 228 -1.58 -0.30 -7.22
N GLU A 229 -2.85 -0.62 -7.47
CA GLU A 229 -3.67 0.14 -8.39
C GLU A 229 -3.92 1.47 -7.69
N SER A 230 -2.88 2.31 -7.73
CA SER A 230 -2.95 3.71 -7.39
C SER A 230 -4.03 4.23 -8.30
N CYS A 231 -5.13 4.64 -7.68
CA CYS A 231 -6.10 5.55 -8.25
C CYS A 231 -5.38 6.45 -9.27
N ILE A 232 -5.65 6.25 -10.57
CA ILE A 232 -5.37 7.28 -11.56
C ILE A 232 -6.45 8.32 -11.34
N VAL A 233 -6.29 9.10 -10.28
CA VAL A 233 -7.13 10.26 -10.02
C VAL A 233 -6.28 11.45 -10.43
N GLY A 234 -6.71 12.12 -11.49
CA GLY A 234 -6.20 13.43 -11.89
C GLY A 234 -5.80 13.59 -13.35
N GLU A 235 -5.44 12.52 -14.07
CA GLU A 235 -4.92 12.61 -15.45
C GLU A 235 -5.67 11.66 -16.39
N ASP A 236 -6.30 12.21 -17.43
CA ASP A 236 -6.90 11.45 -18.52
C ASP A 236 -5.84 11.04 -19.59
N ALA A 237 -6.25 10.22 -20.56
CA ALA A 237 -5.34 9.71 -21.59
C ALA A 237 -4.71 10.84 -22.43
N ALA A 238 -5.45 11.90 -22.73
CA ALA A 238 -4.97 13.03 -23.52
C ALA A 238 -3.95 13.86 -22.74
N SER A 239 -4.19 14.07 -21.45
CA SER A 239 -3.28 14.78 -20.55
C SER A 239 -1.96 14.01 -20.36
N VAL A 240 -2.03 12.68 -20.23
CA VAL A 240 -0.82 11.83 -20.18
C VAL A 240 -0.02 11.92 -21.45
N GLU A 241 -0.68 11.91 -22.61
CA GLU A 241 0.01 12.08 -23.89
C GLU A 241 0.67 13.46 -23.99
N ALA A 242 0.04 14.51 -23.46
CA ALA A 242 0.66 15.83 -23.37
C ALA A 242 1.89 15.85 -22.45
N HIS A 243 1.83 15.17 -21.30
CA HIS A 243 2.99 15.02 -20.40
C HIS A 243 4.12 14.21 -21.05
N VAL A 244 3.79 13.13 -21.77
CA VAL A 244 4.74 12.31 -22.53
C VAL A 244 5.39 13.13 -23.64
N LYS A 245 4.61 13.94 -24.36
CA LYS A 245 5.15 14.88 -25.37
C LYS A 245 6.10 15.89 -24.75
N ALA A 246 5.76 16.44 -23.59
CA ALA A 246 6.63 17.35 -22.85
C ALA A 246 7.94 16.68 -22.41
N LEU A 247 7.88 15.41 -21.97
CA LEU A 247 9.09 14.62 -21.67
C LEU A 247 9.95 14.44 -22.92
N HIS A 248 9.38 14.10 -24.08
CA HIS A 248 10.14 14.00 -25.32
C HIS A 248 10.79 15.33 -25.72
N GLU A 249 10.07 16.44 -25.53
CA GLU A 249 10.62 17.76 -25.84
C GLU A 249 11.80 18.12 -24.92
N GLN A 250 11.69 17.84 -23.62
CA GLN A 250 12.81 18.00 -22.71
C GLN A 250 13.98 17.06 -23.06
N TYR A 251 13.69 15.84 -23.50
CA TYR A 251 14.70 14.86 -23.91
C TYR A 251 15.39 15.21 -25.24
N ARG A 252 14.89 16.16 -26.04
CA ARG A 252 15.62 16.64 -27.25
C ARG A 252 16.62 17.74 -26.93
N LYS A 253 16.49 18.39 -25.77
CA LYS A 253 17.34 19.52 -25.39
C LYS A 253 18.70 19.03 -24.90
N THR A 254 19.74 19.78 -25.25
CA THR A 254 21.10 19.58 -24.73
C THR A 254 21.14 19.70 -23.21
N GLN A 255 20.32 20.58 -22.65
CA GLN A 255 20.11 20.75 -21.20
C GLN A 255 18.62 20.68 -20.89
N PRO A 256 18.11 19.52 -20.46
CA PRO A 256 16.72 19.36 -20.05
C PRO A 256 16.42 20.13 -18.76
N ASP A 257 15.21 20.68 -18.64
CA ASP A 257 14.70 21.21 -17.38
C ASP A 257 14.29 20.06 -16.45
N LEU A 258 15.15 19.78 -15.47
CA LEU A 258 14.95 18.66 -14.53
C LEU A 258 13.71 18.82 -13.64
N ALA A 259 13.28 20.05 -13.35
CA ALA A 259 12.07 20.28 -12.56
C ALA A 259 10.83 19.90 -13.35
N ILE A 260 10.77 20.29 -14.63
CA ILE A 260 9.71 19.87 -15.55
C ILE A 260 9.74 18.35 -15.73
N VAL A 261 10.91 17.77 -15.97
CA VAL A 261 11.04 16.31 -16.14
C VAL A 261 10.52 15.57 -14.91
N LYS A 262 10.92 15.97 -13.70
CA LYS A 262 10.49 15.33 -12.46
C LYS A 262 8.98 15.43 -12.26
N ASP A 263 8.38 16.60 -12.50
CA ASP A 263 6.93 16.79 -12.41
C ASP A 263 6.17 15.91 -13.43
N ARG A 264 6.60 15.93 -14.70
CA ARG A 264 5.96 15.16 -15.76
C ARG A 264 6.14 13.65 -15.56
N MET A 265 7.31 13.21 -15.10
CA MET A 265 7.55 11.81 -14.69
C MET A 265 6.63 11.40 -13.54
N LYS A 266 6.44 12.25 -12.52
CA LYS A 266 5.55 11.98 -11.40
C LYS A 266 4.09 11.85 -11.84
N LYS A 267 3.59 12.77 -12.68
CA LYS A 267 2.20 12.75 -13.18
C LYS A 267 1.89 11.52 -14.04
N THR A 268 2.88 11.03 -14.78
CA THR A 268 2.73 9.86 -15.64
C THR A 268 3.07 8.53 -14.96
N PHE A 269 3.47 8.54 -13.68
CA PHE A 269 3.89 7.34 -12.96
C PHE A 269 2.81 6.25 -12.92
N ALA A 270 1.58 6.60 -12.51
CA ALA A 270 0.51 5.60 -12.40
C ALA A 270 0.15 4.98 -13.77
N TRP A 271 0.20 5.79 -14.84
CA TRP A 271 -0.01 5.33 -16.21
C TRP A 271 1.11 4.41 -16.69
N ARG A 272 2.39 4.76 -16.43
CA ARG A 272 3.51 3.85 -16.69
C ARG A 272 3.34 2.50 -16.01
N ARG A 273 2.97 2.49 -14.72
CA ARG A 273 2.76 1.26 -13.95
C ARG A 273 1.63 0.41 -14.53
N ARG A 274 0.55 1.04 -15.01
CA ARG A 274 -0.54 0.37 -15.72
C ARG A 274 -0.04 -0.24 -17.03
N GLU A 275 0.62 0.53 -17.88
CA GLU A 275 1.14 0.09 -19.18
C GLU A 275 2.11 -1.10 -19.04
N ILE A 276 2.99 -1.06 -18.04
CA ILE A 276 3.86 -2.19 -17.69
C ILE A 276 3.04 -3.41 -17.27
N SER A 277 2.00 -3.21 -16.45
CA SER A 277 1.13 -4.30 -15.96
C SER A 277 0.23 -4.89 -17.05
N GLU A 278 -0.07 -4.10 -18.08
CA GLU A 278 -0.80 -4.50 -19.30
C GLU A 278 0.11 -5.17 -20.34
N GLY A 279 1.41 -5.31 -20.04
CA GLY A 279 2.36 -6.08 -20.86
C GLY A 279 3.17 -5.25 -21.86
N MET A 280 3.25 -3.93 -21.69
CA MET A 280 4.14 -3.11 -22.54
C MET A 280 5.60 -3.57 -22.37
N THR A 281 6.28 -3.81 -23.50
CA THR A 281 7.67 -4.27 -23.49
C THR A 281 8.61 -3.21 -22.90
N VAL A 282 9.75 -3.65 -22.35
CA VAL A 282 10.79 -2.75 -21.83
C VAL A 282 11.20 -1.72 -22.89
N THR A 283 11.39 -2.17 -24.14
CA THR A 283 11.72 -1.29 -25.26
C THR A 283 10.67 -0.20 -25.48
N ASN A 284 9.38 -0.56 -25.49
CA ASN A 284 8.30 0.39 -25.73
C ASN A 284 8.16 1.39 -24.57
N ILE A 285 8.28 0.93 -23.33
CA ILE A 285 8.28 1.81 -22.15
C ILE A 285 9.44 2.82 -22.20
N LEU A 286 10.64 2.35 -22.52
CA LEU A 286 11.82 3.23 -22.62
C LEU A 286 11.78 4.15 -23.85
N MET A 287 11.01 3.83 -24.89
CA MET A 287 10.74 4.74 -26.00
C MET A 287 9.71 5.81 -25.59
N LYS A 288 8.63 5.42 -24.91
CA LYS A 288 7.58 6.33 -24.48
C LYS A 288 8.01 7.26 -23.33
N TYR A 289 8.87 6.79 -22.43
CA TYR A 289 9.37 7.55 -21.28
C TYR A 289 10.90 7.54 -21.29
N PRO A 290 11.52 8.40 -22.11
CA PRO A 290 12.95 8.28 -22.40
C PRO A 290 13.85 8.58 -21.20
N PHE A 291 13.36 9.34 -20.21
CA PHE A 291 14.10 9.62 -18.98
C PHE A 291 14.27 8.40 -18.06
N LEU A 292 13.54 7.29 -18.26
CA LEU A 292 13.83 6.02 -17.59
C LEU A 292 15.17 5.41 -18.01
N ARG A 293 15.78 5.89 -19.11
CA ARG A 293 17.12 5.49 -19.55
C ARG A 293 18.23 6.17 -18.75
N THR A 294 17.87 7.19 -17.96
CA THR A 294 18.82 7.90 -17.08
C THR A 294 18.87 7.20 -15.72
N SER A 295 20.04 7.20 -15.08
CA SER A 295 20.22 6.61 -13.75
C SER A 295 19.31 7.28 -12.71
N SER A 296 19.22 8.62 -12.73
CA SER A 296 18.33 9.39 -11.86
C SER A 296 16.85 9.05 -12.08
N GLY A 297 16.39 9.00 -13.33
CA GLY A 297 15.01 8.65 -13.64
C GLY A 297 14.63 7.24 -13.20
N LEU A 298 15.55 6.27 -13.30
CA LEU A 298 15.32 4.92 -12.79
C LEU A 298 15.27 4.88 -11.25
N TYR A 299 16.19 5.57 -10.57
CA TYR A 299 16.17 5.63 -9.10
C TYR A 299 14.88 6.26 -8.58
N ASP A 300 14.45 7.37 -9.18
CA ASP A 300 13.19 8.03 -8.84
C ASP A 300 11.98 7.11 -9.07
N GLU A 301 11.99 6.31 -10.15
CA GLU A 301 10.93 5.32 -10.41
C GLU A 301 10.89 4.22 -9.34
N VAL A 302 12.04 3.71 -8.92
CA VAL A 302 12.15 2.67 -7.88
C VAL A 302 11.76 3.22 -6.50
N ASP A 303 12.15 4.46 -6.18
CA ASP A 303 11.74 5.11 -4.94
C ASP A 303 10.25 5.47 -4.93
N ALA A 304 9.66 5.82 -6.08
CA ALA A 304 8.21 6.00 -6.21
C ALA A 304 7.44 4.68 -6.00
N ILE A 305 8.05 3.54 -6.39
CA ILE A 305 7.52 2.20 -6.14
C ILE A 305 7.61 1.83 -4.65
N HIS A 306 8.70 2.21 -3.98
CA HIS A 306 8.97 1.90 -2.58
C HIS A 306 9.28 3.17 -1.78
N PRO A 307 8.27 4.00 -1.47
CA PRO A 307 8.49 5.29 -0.81
C PRO A 307 9.02 5.07 0.60
N LEU A 308 10.28 5.43 0.80
CA LEU A 308 10.98 5.40 2.09
C LEU A 308 11.63 6.77 2.36
N THR A 309 12.03 6.99 3.61
CA THR A 309 12.70 8.24 4.02
C THR A 309 14.08 8.43 3.38
N VAL A 310 14.70 7.35 2.89
CA VAL A 310 16.03 7.34 2.28
C VAL A 310 15.94 6.82 0.85
N ASN A 311 16.53 7.55 -0.10
CA ASN A 311 16.53 7.16 -1.50
C ASN A 311 17.26 5.83 -1.75
N ILE A 312 16.85 5.12 -2.81
CA ILE A 312 17.36 3.79 -3.15
C ILE A 312 18.86 3.79 -3.38
N CYS A 313 19.41 4.84 -4.00
CA CYS A 313 20.83 4.94 -4.28
C CYS A 313 21.65 4.90 -2.97
N ARG A 314 21.25 5.69 -1.97
CA ARG A 314 21.91 5.71 -0.66
C ARG A 314 21.72 4.40 0.08
N ARG A 315 20.50 3.85 0.12
CA ARG A 315 20.22 2.55 0.76
C ARG A 315 21.05 1.42 0.16
N PHE A 316 21.15 1.39 -1.17
CA PHE A 316 21.95 0.42 -1.89
C PHE A 316 23.44 0.58 -1.58
N ASN A 317 23.96 1.81 -1.62
CA ASN A 317 25.38 2.06 -1.33
C ASN A 317 25.77 1.70 0.11
N GLU A 318 24.97 2.09 1.10
CA GLU A 318 25.20 1.76 2.51
C GLU A 318 25.11 0.24 2.74
N GLY A 319 24.05 -0.38 2.21
CA GLY A 319 23.84 -1.83 2.36
C GLY A 319 24.91 -2.66 1.65
N PHE A 320 25.28 -2.29 0.42
CA PHE A 320 26.29 -3.00 -0.35
C PHE A 320 27.69 -2.82 0.25
N THR A 321 28.04 -1.61 0.70
CA THR A 321 29.30 -1.36 1.42
C THR A 321 29.41 -2.24 2.66
N ALA A 322 28.33 -2.42 3.43
CA ALA A 322 28.33 -3.29 4.60
C ALA A 322 28.51 -4.78 4.26
N LEU A 323 28.02 -5.22 3.09
CA LEU A 323 28.16 -6.59 2.61
C LEU A 323 29.51 -6.88 1.94
N LEU A 324 30.16 -5.84 1.42
CA LEU A 324 31.37 -5.95 0.60
C LEU A 324 32.49 -6.79 1.25
N PRO A 325 32.85 -6.63 2.55
CA PRO A 325 33.89 -7.44 3.16
C PRO A 325 33.59 -8.95 3.14
N ASN A 326 32.32 -9.33 3.29
CA ASN A 326 31.89 -10.72 3.24
C ASN A 326 31.91 -11.26 1.81
N LEU A 327 31.55 -10.41 0.84
CA LEU A 327 31.64 -10.71 -0.58
C LEU A 327 33.08 -11.02 -1.00
N LEU A 328 34.03 -10.16 -0.59
CA LEU A 328 35.44 -10.32 -0.92
C LEU A 328 36.06 -11.57 -0.29
N LYS A 329 35.55 -12.04 0.87
CA LYS A 329 35.96 -13.33 1.44
C LYS A 329 35.56 -14.51 0.54
N LEU A 330 34.36 -14.45 -0.06
CA LEU A 330 33.87 -15.50 -0.96
C LEU A 330 34.72 -15.58 -2.24
N VAL A 331 35.13 -14.42 -2.77
CA VAL A 331 35.96 -14.31 -3.98
C VAL A 331 37.34 -14.95 -3.80
N LYS A 332 37.90 -14.97 -2.58
CA LYS A 332 39.22 -15.57 -2.33
C LYS A 332 39.30 -17.07 -2.60
N GLY A 333 38.17 -17.79 -2.52
CA GLY A 333 38.10 -19.25 -2.67
C GLY A 333 37.64 -19.74 -4.05
N THR A 334 37.07 -18.89 -4.91
CA THR A 334 36.40 -19.30 -6.17
C THR A 334 37.12 -18.74 -7.40
N LEU A 335 37.80 -19.59 -8.18
CA LEU A 335 38.68 -19.19 -9.30
C LEU A 335 38.01 -18.27 -10.34
N PRO A 336 36.79 -18.54 -10.84
CA PRO A 336 36.15 -17.70 -11.86
C PRO A 336 35.80 -16.28 -11.36
N LEU A 337 35.30 -16.16 -10.13
CA LEU A 337 34.97 -14.86 -9.53
C LEU A 337 36.23 -14.05 -9.20
N LYS A 338 37.30 -14.74 -8.78
CA LYS A 338 38.59 -14.12 -8.49
C LYS A 338 39.20 -13.47 -9.72
N LYS A 339 39.11 -14.13 -10.88
CA LYS A 339 39.61 -13.56 -12.15
C LYS A 339 38.87 -12.27 -12.52
N LEU A 340 37.54 -12.30 -12.49
CA LEU A 340 36.71 -11.13 -12.76
C LEU A 340 36.97 -9.97 -11.79
N TYR A 341 37.26 -10.28 -10.51
CA TYR A 341 37.60 -9.26 -9.52
C TYR A 341 38.91 -8.56 -9.82
N VAL A 342 39.94 -9.34 -10.13
CA VAL A 342 41.28 -8.80 -10.43
C VAL A 342 41.21 -7.93 -11.68
N GLU A 343 40.53 -8.40 -12.74
CA GLU A 343 40.35 -7.63 -13.98
C GLU A 343 39.63 -6.30 -13.73
N ALA A 344 38.48 -6.32 -13.04
CA ALA A 344 37.73 -5.08 -12.75
C ALA A 344 38.50 -4.13 -11.81
N ARG A 345 39.32 -4.69 -10.91
CA ARG A 345 40.17 -3.91 -10.00
C ARG A 345 41.34 -3.26 -10.74
N GLU A 346 41.98 -3.97 -11.66
CA GLU A 346 43.05 -3.44 -12.50
C GLU A 346 42.55 -2.35 -13.44
N GLU A 347 41.36 -2.52 -14.04
CA GLU A 347 40.71 -1.49 -14.86
C GLU A 347 40.41 -0.22 -14.04
N ALA A 348 39.81 -0.36 -12.85
CA ALA A 348 39.52 0.78 -11.99
C ALA A 348 40.79 1.49 -11.48
N LEU A 349 41.90 0.74 -11.28
CA LEU A 349 43.20 1.31 -10.95
C LEU A 349 43.82 2.06 -12.14
N ALA A 350 43.68 1.54 -13.35
CA ALA A 350 44.18 2.19 -14.56
C ALA A 350 43.44 3.50 -14.87
N GLU A 351 42.16 3.58 -14.54
CA GLU A 351 41.31 4.77 -14.72
C GLU A 351 41.28 5.71 -13.50
N ASP A 352 42.06 5.43 -12.44
CA ASP A 352 42.09 6.19 -11.17
C ASP A 352 40.68 6.42 -10.57
N LEU A 353 39.83 5.39 -10.64
CA LEU A 353 38.44 5.48 -10.18
C LEU A 353 38.32 5.21 -8.68
N PRO A 354 37.53 6.02 -7.94
CA PRO A 354 37.28 5.77 -6.53
C PRO A 354 36.39 4.53 -6.33
N GLY A 355 36.50 3.92 -5.14
CA GLY A 355 35.67 2.79 -4.75
C GLY A 355 36.00 1.50 -5.50
N ILE A 356 37.29 1.23 -5.75
CA ILE A 356 37.80 0.09 -6.51
C ILE A 356 37.18 -1.24 -6.06
N ASP A 357 37.20 -1.52 -4.75
CA ASP A 357 36.63 -2.77 -4.22
C ASP A 357 35.10 -2.80 -4.36
N PHE A 358 34.44 -1.64 -4.22
CA PHE A 358 33.00 -1.52 -4.40
C PHE A 358 32.61 -1.85 -5.85
N ARG A 359 33.32 -1.29 -6.83
CA ARG A 359 33.14 -1.58 -8.26
C ARG A 359 33.42 -3.04 -8.59
N GLY A 360 34.54 -3.57 -8.10
CA GLY A 360 34.87 -4.98 -8.24
C GLY A 360 33.76 -5.88 -7.69
N GLY A 361 33.22 -5.55 -6.51
CA GLY A 361 32.09 -6.25 -5.90
C GLY A 361 30.84 -6.29 -6.77
N LEU A 362 30.50 -5.18 -7.44
CA LEU A 362 29.31 -5.10 -8.30
C LEU A 362 29.38 -6.06 -9.50
N VAL A 363 30.58 -6.30 -10.03
CA VAL A 363 30.80 -7.20 -11.17
C VAL A 363 30.42 -8.65 -10.84
N PHE A 364 30.40 -9.06 -9.56
CA PHE A 364 30.00 -10.41 -9.16
C PHE A 364 28.50 -10.60 -8.98
N LEU A 365 27.74 -9.52 -8.81
CA LEU A 365 26.31 -9.64 -8.49
C LEU A 365 25.57 -10.58 -9.44
N PRO A 366 25.77 -10.50 -10.78
CA PRO A 366 25.11 -11.42 -11.71
C PRO A 366 25.49 -12.88 -11.44
N SER A 367 26.78 -13.18 -11.21
CA SER A 367 27.24 -14.53 -10.93
C SER A 367 26.73 -15.07 -9.59
N ILE A 368 26.63 -14.22 -8.57
CA ILE A 368 26.13 -14.57 -7.23
C ILE A 368 24.64 -14.87 -7.27
N PHE A 369 23.86 -14.02 -7.96
CA PHE A 369 22.43 -14.21 -8.14
C PHE A 369 22.09 -15.26 -9.20
N ARG A 370 23.10 -15.81 -9.89
CA ARG A 370 22.95 -16.75 -11.02
C ARG A 370 22.07 -16.16 -12.13
N GLU A 371 22.23 -14.87 -12.38
CA GLU A 371 21.51 -14.15 -13.41
C GLU A 371 22.22 -14.28 -14.76
N ASN A 372 21.43 -14.36 -15.84
CA ASN A 372 21.98 -14.28 -17.18
C ASN A 372 22.41 -12.83 -17.45
N ILE A 373 23.69 -12.65 -17.72
CA ILE A 373 24.31 -11.37 -18.02
C ILE A 373 23.74 -10.75 -19.30
N ASP A 374 23.27 -11.58 -20.25
CA ASP A 374 22.62 -11.10 -21.49
C ASP A 374 21.34 -10.30 -21.22
N HIS A 375 20.74 -10.47 -20.04
CA HIS A 375 19.55 -9.74 -19.62
C HIS A 375 19.89 -8.45 -18.86
N LEU A 376 21.17 -8.17 -18.60
CA LEU A 376 21.58 -6.97 -17.89
C LEU A 376 21.49 -5.75 -18.81
N ILE A 377 20.99 -4.68 -18.22
CA ILE A 377 20.79 -3.40 -18.88
C ILE A 377 21.84 -2.43 -18.37
N SER A 378 22.67 -1.91 -19.29
CA SER A 378 23.57 -0.81 -18.99
C SER A 378 22.86 0.52 -19.28
N LEU A 379 22.66 1.32 -18.24
CA LEU A 379 22.19 2.70 -18.33
C LEU A 379 23.40 3.63 -18.20
N GLY A 380 23.39 4.76 -18.90
CA GLY A 380 24.45 5.76 -18.72
C GLY A 380 25.49 5.88 -19.85
N GLU A 381 25.47 5.04 -20.90
CA GLU A 381 26.48 5.15 -21.96
C GLU A 381 26.27 6.42 -22.80
N VAL A 382 27.11 7.43 -22.57
CA VAL A 382 27.16 8.66 -23.37
C VAL A 382 27.70 8.31 -24.76
N ARG A 383 26.84 8.33 -25.79
CA ARG A 383 27.33 8.29 -27.18
C ARG A 383 27.90 9.67 -27.52
N LYS A 384 29.03 9.70 -28.23
CA LYS A 384 29.74 10.94 -28.63
C LYS A 384 28.88 11.97 -29.40
N CYS A 385 27.70 11.61 -29.90
CA CYS A 385 26.75 12.54 -30.55
C CYS A 385 25.47 12.84 -29.74
N CYS A 386 25.34 12.34 -28.50
CA CYS A 386 24.16 12.61 -27.68
C CYS A 386 24.56 12.68 -26.20
N HIS A 387 24.41 13.86 -25.58
CA HIS A 387 24.69 14.10 -24.15
C HIS A 387 23.73 13.37 -23.21
N ILE A 388 22.75 12.66 -23.76
CA ILE A 388 21.77 11.91 -22.98
C ILE A 388 22.17 10.45 -23.01
N PRO A 389 22.32 9.81 -21.83
CA PRO A 389 22.80 8.45 -21.75
C PRO A 389 21.93 7.51 -22.57
N THR A 390 22.57 6.85 -23.52
CA THR A 390 21.93 5.87 -24.38
C THR A 390 21.96 4.50 -23.73
N PHE A 391 20.96 3.70 -24.08
CA PHE A 391 20.85 2.31 -23.66
C PHE A 391 21.64 1.43 -24.63
N LYS A 392 22.48 0.55 -24.10
CA LYS A 392 22.94 -0.64 -24.83
C LYS A 392 22.47 -1.88 -24.06
N VAL A 393 21.84 -2.79 -24.79
CA VAL A 393 21.94 -4.22 -24.44
C VAL A 393 23.36 -4.61 -24.85
N LYS A 394 24.27 -4.75 -23.88
CA LYS A 394 25.61 -5.29 -24.15
C LYS A 394 25.60 -6.75 -23.73
N ALA A 395 25.61 -7.64 -24.72
CA ALA A 395 26.36 -8.88 -24.61
C ALA A 395 27.85 -8.51 -24.75
N VAL A 396 28.51 -8.19 -23.64
CA VAL A 396 29.98 -8.10 -23.59
C VAL A 396 30.44 -8.63 -22.25
N PHE A 397 30.65 -9.94 -22.18
CA PHE A 397 31.91 -10.41 -21.63
C PHE A 397 32.77 -10.82 -22.82
N LEU A 398 34.01 -10.32 -22.81
CA LEU A 398 35.09 -10.83 -23.64
C LEU A 398 35.40 -12.27 -23.18
N CYS A 399 34.56 -13.23 -23.56
CA CYS A 399 35.04 -14.58 -23.75
C CYS A 399 35.89 -14.56 -25.02
N LYS A 400 37.20 -14.35 -24.85
CA LYS A 400 38.15 -14.78 -25.87
C LYS A 400 37.90 -16.28 -26.11
N PRO A 401 37.75 -16.72 -27.37
CA PRO A 401 37.59 -18.13 -27.67
C PRO A 401 38.89 -18.86 -27.32
N HIS A 402 38.77 -19.96 -26.57
CA HIS A 402 39.73 -21.06 -26.59
C HIS A 402 38.99 -22.32 -26.99
#